data_AF-A0A7Z7FMT6-F1
#
_entry.id   AF-A0A7Z7FMT6-F1
#
_cell.length_a   1.000
_cell.length_b   1.000
_cell.length_c   1.000
_cell.angle_alpha   90.00
_cell.angle_beta   90.00
_cell.angle_gamma   90.00
#
_symmetry.space_group_name_H-M   'P 1'
#
loop_
_entity.id
_entity.type
_entity.pdbx_description
1 polymer ?
#
loop_
_entity_poly.entity_id
_entity_poly.type
_entity_poly.pdbx_seq_one_letter_code
_entity_poly.pdbx_strand_id
1 'polypeptide(L)'
;MGDVPLSLYFRLCPMPKAAQPEQHRRIVVKADEIKKLDAYFKRTFNEKMIVKARPRKDDSAEVYLGEEFLGVVYIDDEDGDRSYNFSMAILDVDL
;
A
#
# COMPACT_ATOMS: atom_id res chain seq x y z
N MET A 1 14.25 -8.13 -48.09
CA MET A 1 13.33 -8.39 -46.96
C MET A 1 14.11 -8.06 -45.70
N GLY A 2 14.03 -6.82 -45.22
CA GLY A 2 14.68 -6.39 -43.97
C GLY A 2 13.63 -6.29 -42.88
N ASP A 3 13.83 -6.97 -41.77
CA ASP A 3 12.96 -6.93 -40.61
C ASP A 3 12.91 -5.51 -40.05
N VAL A 4 11.74 -4.87 -40.19
CA VAL A 4 11.49 -3.58 -39.55
C VAL A 4 11.28 -3.85 -38.06
N PRO A 5 12.09 -3.28 -37.16
CA PRO A 5 11.93 -3.54 -35.74
C PRO A 5 10.56 -3.07 -35.26
N LEU A 6 9.87 -3.90 -34.46
CA LEU A 6 8.52 -3.64 -33.93
C LEU A 6 8.39 -2.26 -33.24
N SER A 7 9.50 -1.63 -32.83
CA SER A 7 9.52 -0.29 -32.26
C SER A 7 9.01 0.82 -33.20
N LEU A 8 9.11 0.62 -34.51
CA LEU A 8 8.64 1.58 -35.52
C LEU A 8 7.11 1.53 -35.71
N TYR A 9 6.46 0.42 -35.36
CA TYR A 9 5.01 0.27 -35.51
C TYR A 9 4.22 1.05 -34.44
N PHE A 10 4.78 1.17 -33.23
CA PHE A 10 4.16 1.89 -32.11
C PHE A 10 4.13 3.41 -32.27
N ARG A 11 4.81 3.98 -33.28
CA ARG A 11 4.93 5.43 -33.45
C ARG A 11 3.89 6.07 -34.39
N LEU A 12 3.08 5.28 -35.09
CA LEU A 12 2.20 5.78 -36.16
C LEU A 12 0.69 5.64 -35.87
N CYS A 13 0.30 4.93 -34.81
CA CYS A 13 -1.10 4.83 -34.39
C CYS A 13 -1.32 5.57 -33.05
N PRO A 14 -2.18 6.60 -32.97
CA PRO A 14 -2.60 7.13 -31.68
C PRO A 14 -3.41 6.04 -30.95
N MET A 15 -2.92 5.60 -29.79
CA MET A 15 -3.63 4.60 -28.98
C MET A 15 -4.92 5.19 -28.40
N PRO A 16 -6.01 4.41 -28.33
CA PRO A 16 -7.23 4.82 -27.64
C PRO A 16 -6.94 5.09 -26.15
N LYS A 17 -7.54 6.13 -25.59
CA LYS A 17 -7.29 6.61 -24.21
C LYS A 17 -7.46 5.52 -23.13
N ALA A 18 -8.26 4.48 -23.41
CA ALA A 18 -8.49 3.32 -22.55
C ALA A 18 -7.31 2.34 -22.44
N ALA A 19 -6.30 2.46 -23.31
CA ALA A 19 -5.08 1.64 -23.28
C ALA A 19 -3.86 2.41 -22.76
N GLN A 20 -4.08 3.61 -22.17
CA GLN A 20 -3.03 4.26 -21.39
C GLN A 20 -2.86 3.45 -20.10
N PRO A 21 -1.64 3.03 -19.73
CA PRO A 21 -1.42 2.41 -18.44
C PRO A 21 -1.91 3.43 -17.40
N GLU A 22 -2.95 3.04 -16.66
CA GLU A 22 -3.42 3.77 -15.50
C GLU A 22 -2.18 4.06 -14.67
N GLN A 23 -1.91 5.35 -14.45
CA GLN A 23 -0.75 5.76 -13.66
C GLN A 23 -1.00 5.23 -12.26
N HIS A 24 -0.54 4.01 -11.97
CA HIS A 24 -0.50 3.44 -10.64
C HIS A 24 0.31 4.43 -9.82
N ARG A 25 -0.40 5.31 -9.12
CA ARG A 25 0.21 6.27 -8.22
C ARG A 25 1.08 5.46 -7.29
N ARG A 26 2.32 5.88 -7.06
CA ARG A 26 3.12 5.27 -6.00
C ARG A 26 2.33 5.43 -4.70
N ILE A 27 1.81 4.32 -4.17
CA ILE A 27 1.09 4.30 -2.92
C ILE A 27 2.13 4.49 -1.82
N VAL A 28 2.10 5.65 -1.16
CA VAL A 28 3.07 6.02 -0.11
C VAL A 28 2.31 6.40 1.15
N VAL A 29 2.60 5.71 2.25
CA VAL A 29 2.15 6.02 3.60
C VAL A 29 2.80 7.35 4.02
N LYS A 30 1.96 8.37 4.27
CA LYS A 30 2.44 9.64 4.79
C LYS A 30 2.58 9.57 6.31
N ALA A 31 3.54 10.32 6.88
CA ALA A 31 3.76 10.35 8.32
C ALA A 31 2.50 10.74 9.12
N ASP A 32 1.67 11.63 8.59
CA ASP A 32 0.41 12.03 9.22
C ASP A 32 -0.64 10.91 9.22
N GLU A 33 -0.58 10.00 8.26
CA GLU A 33 -1.49 8.86 8.20
C GLU A 33 -1.12 7.80 9.22
N ILE A 34 0.18 7.60 9.45
CA ILE A 34 0.67 6.76 10.54
C ILE A 34 0.14 7.26 11.88
N LYS A 35 0.19 8.58 12.14
CA LYS A 35 -0.37 9.17 13.36
C LYS A 35 -1.89 8.96 13.48
N LYS A 36 -2.62 9.09 12.37
CA LYS A 36 -4.08 8.85 12.34
C LYS A 36 -4.41 7.39 12.63
N LEU A 37 -3.68 6.45 12.01
CA LEU A 37 -3.81 5.02 12.25
C LEU A 37 -3.49 4.68 13.70
N ASP A 38 -2.36 5.16 14.23
CA ASP A 38 -1.95 4.98 15.61
C ASP A 38 -3.04 5.42 16.60
N ALA A 39 -3.58 6.64 16.43
CA ALA A 39 -4.67 7.14 17.25
C ALA A 39 -5.96 6.32 17.11
N TYR A 40 -6.26 5.83 15.90
CA TYR A 40 -7.40 4.95 15.67
C TYR A 40 -7.24 3.61 16.39
N PHE A 41 -6.12 2.92 16.24
CA PHE A 41 -5.88 1.63 16.91
C PHE A 41 -5.90 1.78 18.43
N LYS A 42 -5.32 2.87 18.95
CA LYS A 42 -5.35 3.16 20.39
C LYS A 42 -6.75 3.32 20.95
N ARG A 43 -7.60 4.08 20.24
CA ARG A 43 -8.99 4.31 20.66
C ARG A 43 -9.87 3.08 20.48
N THR A 44 -9.66 2.31 19.41
CA THR A 44 -10.54 1.19 19.03
C THR A 44 -10.20 -0.10 19.77
N PHE A 45 -8.91 -0.39 19.99
CA PHE A 45 -8.46 -1.68 20.51
C PHE A 45 -7.71 -1.56 21.84
N ASN A 46 -6.60 -0.83 21.89
CA ASN A 46 -5.77 -0.74 23.09
C ASN A 46 -4.81 0.47 23.05
N GLU A 47 -4.75 1.25 24.13
CA GLU A 47 -3.87 2.45 24.23
C GLU A 47 -2.37 2.17 24.00
N LYS A 48 -1.93 0.92 24.21
CA LYS A 48 -0.54 0.48 24.01
C LYS A 48 -0.22 0.07 22.56
N MET A 49 -1.20 0.10 21.65
CA MET A 49 -0.98 -0.16 20.23
C MET A 49 -0.04 0.90 19.63
N ILE A 50 0.87 0.49 18.75
CA ILE A 50 1.82 1.40 18.08
C ILE A 50 1.87 1.08 16.59
N VAL A 51 1.72 2.09 15.74
CA VAL A 51 1.89 1.95 14.28
C VAL A 51 3.23 2.56 13.84
N LYS A 52 4.04 1.80 13.10
CA LYS A 52 5.39 2.20 12.66
C LYS A 52 5.54 2.10 11.14
N ALA A 53 6.20 3.07 10.54
CA ALA A 53 6.56 3.01 9.12
C ALA A 53 7.55 1.86 8.86
N ARG A 54 7.44 1.21 7.70
CA ARG A 54 8.47 0.27 7.27
C ARG A 54 9.65 1.03 6.64
N PRO A 55 10.92 0.73 7.00
CA PRO A 55 12.07 1.48 6.47
C PRO A 55 12.29 1.34 4.96
N ARG A 56 11.82 0.23 4.37
CA ARG A 56 12.06 -0.13 2.96
C ARG A 56 10.79 -0.27 2.12
N LYS A 57 9.61 -0.15 2.74
CA LYS A 57 8.32 -0.28 2.08
C LYS A 57 7.48 0.94 2.40
N ASP A 58 7.02 1.61 1.37
CA ASP A 58 6.25 2.84 1.43
C ASP A 58 4.74 2.58 1.35
N ASP A 59 4.30 1.43 0.88
CA ASP A 59 2.88 1.04 0.73
C ASP A 59 2.19 0.60 2.04
N SER A 60 2.89 0.62 3.17
CA SER A 60 2.48 -0.12 4.36
C SER A 60 3.16 0.29 5.68
N ALA A 61 2.55 -0.09 6.79
CA ALA A 61 3.03 0.13 8.14
C ALA A 61 2.89 -1.15 9.00
N GLU A 62 3.76 -1.29 10.00
CA GLU A 62 3.72 -2.39 10.98
C GLU A 62 2.94 -1.95 12.21
N VAL A 63 2.20 -2.89 12.81
CA VAL A 63 1.41 -2.65 14.02
C VAL A 63 1.91 -3.53 15.14
N TYR A 64 2.12 -2.92 16.31
CA TYR A 64 2.67 -3.54 17.50
C TYR A 64 1.78 -3.34 18.72
N LEU A 65 1.87 -4.26 19.69
CA LEU A 65 1.41 -4.07 21.06
C LEU A 65 2.64 -4.07 21.98
N GLY A 66 3.12 -2.87 22.37
CA GLY A 66 4.42 -2.75 23.03
C GLY A 66 5.57 -3.16 22.11
N GLU A 67 6.24 -4.27 22.44
CA GLU A 67 7.36 -4.83 21.65
C GLU A 67 6.92 -5.99 20.74
N GLU A 68 5.68 -6.47 20.87
CA GLU A 68 5.15 -7.59 20.12
C GLU A 68 4.55 -7.14 18.78
N PHE A 69 4.93 -7.80 17.69
CA PHE A 69 4.41 -7.54 16.36
C PHE A 69 3.07 -8.24 16.17
N LEU A 70 2.01 -7.48 15.84
CA LEU A 70 0.68 -8.05 15.59
C LEU A 70 0.39 -8.24 14.10
N GLY A 71 0.85 -7.33 13.25
CA GLY A 71 0.45 -7.37 11.84
C GLY A 71 0.87 -6.16 11.03
N VAL A 72 0.32 -6.09 9.81
CA VAL A 72 0.65 -5.06 8.83
C VAL A 72 -0.62 -4.34 8.39
N VAL A 73 -0.54 -3.02 8.27
CA VAL A 73 -1.53 -2.22 7.55
C VAL A 73 -1.01 -1.94 6.15
N TYR A 74 -1.79 -2.31 5.15
CA TYR A 74 -1.58 -1.94 3.76
C TYR A 74 -2.47 -0.76 3.41
N ILE A 75 -1.95 0.15 2.61
CA ILE A 75 -2.74 1.24 2.05
C ILE A 75 -3.13 0.88 0.63
N ASP A 76 -4.37 1.18 0.29
CA ASP A 76 -4.84 1.17 -1.08
C ASP A 76 -5.33 2.57 -1.48
N ASP A 77 -5.07 2.96 -2.72
CA ASP A 77 -5.49 4.25 -3.30
C ASP A 77 -6.02 3.98 -4.72
N GLU A 78 -7.04 3.12 -4.79
CA GLU A 78 -7.81 2.86 -6.02
C GLU A 78 -8.74 4.04 -6.30
N ASP A 79 -8.61 4.64 -7.48
CA ASP A 79 -9.51 5.68 -8.02
C ASP A 79 -9.79 6.90 -7.10
N GLY A 80 -8.87 7.19 -6.17
CA GLY A 80 -9.00 8.29 -5.22
C GLY A 80 -9.73 7.94 -3.92
N ASP A 81 -10.18 6.70 -3.79
CA ASP A 81 -10.76 6.15 -2.56
C ASP A 81 -9.67 5.50 -1.71
N ARG A 82 -9.09 6.31 -0.82
CA ARG A 82 -8.01 5.85 0.04
C ARG A 82 -8.50 4.95 1.17
N SER A 83 -8.09 3.68 1.15
CA SER A 83 -8.48 2.66 2.13
C SER A 83 -7.28 2.04 2.85
N TYR A 84 -7.55 1.36 3.96
CA TYR A 84 -6.54 0.77 4.84
C TYR A 84 -6.95 -0.65 5.22
N ASN A 85 -6.12 -1.63 4.89
CA ASN A 85 -6.34 -3.03 5.22
C ASN A 85 -5.39 -3.43 6.34
N PHE A 86 -5.93 -3.78 7.51
CA PHE A 86 -5.16 -4.37 8.59
C PHE A 86 -5.22 -5.90 8.51
N SER A 87 -4.06 -6.51 8.31
CA SER A 87 -3.88 -7.96 8.25
C SER A 87 -3.08 -8.45 9.46
N MET A 88 -3.72 -9.27 10.29
CA MET A 88 -3.14 -9.93 11.46
C MET A 88 -3.31 -11.44 11.31
N ALA A 89 -2.20 -12.17 11.42
CA ALA A 89 -2.24 -13.62 11.48
C ALA A 89 -2.42 -14.05 12.93
N ILE A 90 -3.30 -15.02 13.17
CA ILE A 90 -3.47 -15.69 14.46
C ILE A 90 -3.02 -17.13 14.25
N LEU A 91 -2.01 -17.57 15.00
CA LEU A 91 -1.51 -18.94 14.94
C LEU A 91 -2.03 -19.74 16.13
N ASP A 92 -2.07 -21.07 16.00
CA ASP A 92 -2.51 -21.98 17.08
C ASP A 92 -1.63 -21.84 18.34
N VAL A 93 -0.36 -21.48 18.18
CA VAL A 93 0.58 -21.27 19.30
C VAL A 93 0.29 -19.99 20.10
N ASP A 94 -0.55 -19.09 19.58
CA ASP A 94 -0.88 -17.81 20.17
C ASP A 94 -2.26 -17.81 20.88
N LEU A 95 -2.99 -18.95 20.86
CA LEU A 95 -4.30 -19.15 21.48
C LEU A 95 -4.21 -19.84 22.85
#